data_AF-A0AA96WCL5-F1
#
_entry.id   AF-A0AA96WCL5-F1
#
_cell.length_a   1.000
_cell.length_b   1.000
_cell.length_c   1.000
_cell.angle_alpha   90.00
_cell.angle_beta   90.00
_cell.angle_gamma   90.00
#
_symmetry.space_group_name_H-M   'P 1'
#
loop_
_entity.id
_entity.type
_entity.pdbx_description
1 polymer ?
#
loop_
_entity_poly.entity_id
_entity_poly.type
_entity_poly.pdbx_seq_one_letter_code
_entity_poly.pdbx_strand_id
1 'polypeptide(L)' 'MHSSEELPIGTTVEILQPDYVAGAIGTVLGPEELSEGELSEGKLSNRWLIQVIGEDMVLSLTRDEFRMIR' A
#
# COMPACT_ATOMS: atom_id res chain seq x y z
N MET A 1 -0.75 10.01 19.31
CA MET A 1 0.10 10.40 18.16
C MET A 1 0.02 9.27 17.15
N HIS A 2 -0.93 9.35 16.22
CA HIS A 2 -0.95 8.46 15.05
C HIS A 2 -1.03 9.40 13.86
N SER A 3 0.11 9.95 13.48
CA SER A 3 0.27 10.52 12.15
C SER A 3 0.26 9.33 11.19
N SER A 4 -0.94 8.84 10.84
CA SER A 4 -1.10 8.12 9.58
C SER A 4 -0.59 9.10 8.53
N GLU A 5 0.56 8.83 7.93
CA GLU A 5 0.93 9.50 6.69
C GLU A 5 -0.24 9.27 5.73
N GLU A 6 -1.07 10.29 5.53
CA GLU A 6 -2.13 10.27 4.52
C GLU A 6 -1.43 10.22 3.15
N LEU A 7 -1.17 9.01 2.65
CA LEU A 7 -0.73 8.77 1.29
C LEU A 7 -1.93 9.05 0.37
N PRO A 8 -1.86 10.07 -0.50
CA PRO A 8 -2.96 10.38 -1.41
C PRO A 8 -3.23 9.20 -2.34
N ILE A 9 -4.51 8.86 -2.53
CA ILE A 9 -4.94 7.92 -3.57
C ILE A 9 -4.50 8.47 -4.92
N GLY A 10 -3.97 7.60 -5.78
CA GLY A 10 -3.38 7.98 -7.06
C GLY A 10 -1.89 8.32 -6.99
N THR A 11 -1.28 8.28 -5.82
CA THR A 11 0.18 8.50 -5.69
C THR A 11 0.95 7.39 -6.38
N THR A 12 1.93 7.77 -7.20
CA THR A 12 2.86 6.85 -7.84
C THR A 12 3.94 6.40 -6.84
N VAL A 13 4.18 5.09 -6.78
CA VAL A 13 5.16 4.48 -5.89
C VAL A 13 6.05 3.50 -6.65
N GLU A 14 7.29 3.36 -6.20
CA GLU A 14 8.17 2.26 -6.56
C GLU A 14 8.02 1.15 -5.52
N ILE A 15 7.76 -0.07 -5.99
CA ILE A 15 7.65 -1.26 -5.16
C ILE A 15 9.05 -1.76 -4.83
N LEU A 16 9.34 -1.97 -3.55
CA LEU A 16 10.64 -2.47 -3.07
C LEU A 16 10.60 -3.96 -2.79
N GLN A 17 9.45 -4.46 -2.37
CA GLN A 17 9.19 -5.86 -2.08
C GLN A 17 7.75 -6.22 -2.44
N PRO A 18 7.46 -7.50 -2.69
CA PRO A 18 8.38 -8.64 -2.78
C PRO A 18 9.25 -8.66 -4.05
N ASP A 19 10.31 -9.49 -4.09
CA ASP A 19 11.33 -9.50 -5.17
C ASP A 19 10.77 -9.67 -6.59
N TYR A 20 9.66 -10.39 -6.76
CA TYR A 20 9.08 -10.64 -8.09
C TYR A 20 8.45 -9.39 -8.73
N VAL A 21 8.25 -8.33 -7.95
CA VAL A 21 7.72 -7.01 -8.35
C VAL A 21 8.61 -5.86 -7.91
N ALA A 22 9.79 -6.15 -7.35
CA ALA A 22 10.71 -5.12 -6.91
C ALA A 22 11.21 -4.30 -8.11
N GLY A 23 11.17 -2.98 -7.97
CA GLY A 23 11.44 -2.00 -9.04
C GLY A 23 10.25 -1.71 -9.95
N ALA A 24 9.12 -2.42 -9.80
CA ALA A 24 7.90 -2.09 -10.52
C ALA A 24 7.28 -0.78 -10.00
N ILE A 25 6.56 -0.09 -10.88
CA ILE A 25 5.83 1.12 -10.53
C ILE A 25 4.38 0.76 -10.24
N GLY A 26 3.84 1.29 -9.15
CA GLY A 26 2.46 1.13 -8.78
C GLY A 26 1.76 2.45 -8.46
N THR A 27 0.44 2.36 -8.33
CA THR A 27 -0.43 3.47 -7.93
C THR A 27 -1.16 3.09 -6.65
N VAL A 28 -1.12 3.98 -5.65
CA VAL A 28 -1.85 3.79 -4.39
C VAL A 28 -3.35 3.86 -4.64
N LEU A 29 -4.07 2.79 -4.26
CA LEU A 29 -5.53 2.74 -4.27
C LEU A 29 -6.12 3.19 -2.93
N GLY A 30 -5.38 2.99 -1.83
CA GLY A 30 -5.78 3.38 -0.48
C GLY A 30 -5.26 2.42 0.59
N PRO A 31 -5.61 2.64 1.87
CA PRO A 31 -5.32 1.69 2.94
C PRO A 31 -6.14 0.41 2.75
N GLU A 32 -5.62 -0.71 3.22
CA GLU A 32 -6.37 -1.97 3.28
C GLU A 32 -7.42 -1.90 4.39
N GLU A 33 -8.70 -1.90 4.01
CA GLU A 33 -9.82 -1.99 4.94
C GLU A 33 -10.04 -3.46 5.33
N LEU A 34 -9.65 -3.84 6.55
CA LEU A 34 -10.03 -5.13 7.12
C LEU A 34 -11.45 -5.05 7.69
N SER A 35 -12.23 -6.12 7.48
CA SER A 35 -13.60 -6.21 8.02
C SER A 35 -13.61 -6.11 9.55
N GLU A 36 -14.72 -5.59 10.10
CA GLU A 36 -14.93 -5.26 11.53
C GLU A 36 -14.76 -6.42 12.53
N GLY A 37 -14.33 -7.62 12.11
CA GLY A 37 -14.04 -8.77 12.98
C GLY A 37 -12.56 -9.16 13.08
N GLU A 38 -11.66 -8.60 12.26
CA GLU A 38 -10.24 -8.98 12.25
C GLU A 38 -9.31 -7.96 12.94
N LEU A 39 -9.88 -6.82 13.35
CA LEU A 39 -9.17 -5.80 14.09
C LEU A 39 -9.61 -5.88 15.55
N SER A 40 -8.73 -6.40 16.41
CA SER A 40 -8.81 -6.07 17.83
C SER A 40 -8.70 -4.55 17.97
N GLU A 41 -9.84 -3.92 18.26
CA GLU A 41 -10.05 -2.53 18.65
C GLU A 41 -9.07 -1.51 18.02
N GLY A 42 -9.47 -0.94 16.87
CA GLY A 42 -8.97 0.36 16.41
C GLY A 42 -7.64 0.39 15.66
N LYS A 43 -7.09 -0.76 15.26
CA LYS A 43 -5.82 -0.82 14.53
C LYS A 43 -6.07 -0.89 13.03
N LEU A 44 -6.17 0.26 12.35
CA LEU A 44 -6.12 0.30 10.88
C LEU A 44 -4.93 -0.55 10.41
N SER A 45 -5.15 -1.43 9.43
CA SER A 45 -4.05 -2.18 8.82
C SER A 45 -3.01 -1.18 8.32
N ASN A 46 -1.74 -1.36 8.71
CA ASN A 46 -0.63 -0.55 8.19
C ASN A 46 -0.25 -0.96 6.74
N ARG A 47 -1.20 -1.55 6.03
CA ARG A 47 -1.06 -2.09 4.68
C ARG A 47 -1.86 -1.22 3.72
N TRP A 48 -1.34 -1.12 2.52
CA TRP A 48 -1.82 -0.27 1.44
C TRP A 48 -2.06 -1.13 0.22
N LEU A 49 -3.17 -0.88 -0.46
CA LEU A 49 -3.47 -1.48 -1.76
C LEU A 49 -2.78 -0.67 -2.84
N ILE A 50 -1.94 -1.35 -3.63
CA ILE A 50 -1.18 -0.76 -4.72
C ILE A 50 -1.45 -1.55 -5.99
N GLN A 51 -1.96 -0.86 -7.02
CA GLN A 51 -2.09 -1.41 -8.37
C GLN A 51 -0.75 -1.34 -9.08
N VAL A 52 -0.22 -2.45 -9.57
CA VAL A 52 0.99 -2.44 -10.40
C VAL A 52 0.65 -1.91 -11.79
N ILE A 53 1.44 -0.97 -12.31
CA ILE A 53 1.21 -0.37 -13.63
C ILE A 53 1.70 -1.34 -14.70
N GLY A 54 0.82 -1.68 -15.63
CA GLY A 54 1.12 -2.60 -16.75
C GLY A 54 0.85 -4.06 -16.43
N GLU A 55 0.44 -4.39 -15.20
CA GLU A 55 0.02 -5.73 -14.79
C GLU A 55 -1.38 -5.67 -14.19
N ASP A 56 -2.20 -6.70 -14.44
CA ASP A 56 -3.51 -6.85 -13.80
C ASP A 56 -3.35 -7.42 -12.39
N MET A 57 -2.63 -6.69 -11.54
CA MET A 57 -2.23 -7.14 -10.21
C MET A 57 -2.32 -6.02 -9.17
N VAL A 58 -3.00 -6.33 -8.06
CA VAL A 58 -3.05 -5.49 -6.86
C VAL A 58 -2.27 -6.17 -5.74
N LEU A 59 -1.43 -5.40 -5.07
CA LEU A 59 -0.63 -5.85 -3.94
C LEU A 59 -1.10 -5.18 -2.65
N SER A 60 -1.06 -5.93 -1.56
CA SER A 60 -1.22 -5.40 -0.21
C SER A 60 0.17 -5.31 0.44
N LEU A 61 0.67 -4.07 0.58
CA LEU A 61 2.04 -3.77 0.99
C LEU A 61 2.05 -2.86 2.23
N THR A 62 2.97 -3.10 3.14
CA THR A 62 3.28 -2.20 4.24
C THR A 62 4.07 -0.99 3.76
N ARG A 63 4.10 0.09 4.56
CA ARG A 63 4.77 1.35 4.21
C ARG A 63 6.25 1.20 3.85
N ASP A 64 6.94 0.20 4.40
CA ASP A 64 8.36 -0.09 4.18
C ASP A 64 8.63 -0.88 2.88
N GLU A 65 7.60 -1.51 2.31
CA GLU A 65 7.70 -2.34 1.10
C GLU A 65 7.56 -1.51 -0.20
N PHE A 66 7.33 -0.21 -0.09
CA PHE A 66 7.27 0.71 -1.23
C PHE A 66 7.75 2.11 -0.86
N ARG A 67 8.10 2.92 -1.86
CA ARG A 67 8.43 4.34 -1.67
C ARG A 67 7.69 5.22 -2.67
N MET A 68 7.33 6.43 -2.26
CA MET A 68 6.78 7.42 -3.19
C MET A 68 7.86 7.85 -4.19
N ILE A 69 7.48 7.95 -5.45
CA ILE A 69 8.29 8.58 -6.49
C ILE A 69 7.57 9.87 -6.92
N ARG A 70 8.28 10.99 -6.81
CA ARG A 70 7.77 12.32 -7.18
C ARG A 70 7.80 12.53 -8.69
#